data_AF-A0AAI9V475-F1
#
_entry.id   AF-A0AAI9V475-F1
#
_cell.length_a   1.000
_cell.length_b   1.000
_cell.length_c   1.000
_cell.angle_alpha   90.00
_cell.angle_beta   90.00
_cell.angle_gamma   90.00
#
_symmetry.space_group_name_H-M   'P 1'
#
loop_
_entity.id
_entity.type
_entity.pdbx_description
1 polymer ?
#
loop_
_entity_poly.entity_id
_entity_poly.type
_entity_poly.pdbx_seq_one_letter_code
_entity_poly.pdbx_strand_id
1 'polypeptide(L)'
;MKPSTLLPLAATLVAAVDMAPYKPSAGVDVAFADFVSEYYRTSEDKAATTTFTNFWPADGKMILAGRTFEGATAMLGVKQSLLPPNGNKSWWHLIRGATVGGETETDKTFVAEIVVQTTYVGGNCSQA
;
A
#
# COMPACT_ATOMS: atom_id res chain seq x y z
N MET A 1 -23.42 35.77 23.42
CA MET A 1 -22.08 35.33 22.96
C MET A 1 -22.17 33.86 22.57
N LYS A 2 -21.94 33.51 21.30
CA LYS A 2 -22.03 32.13 20.79
C LYS A 2 -20.65 31.48 20.96
N PRO A 3 -20.52 30.25 21.50
CA PRO A 3 -19.23 29.61 21.60
C PRO A 3 -18.83 29.07 20.22
N SER A 4 -17.70 29.56 19.70
CA SER A 4 -17.07 29.00 18.51
C SER A 4 -16.35 27.71 18.90
N THR A 5 -16.89 26.58 18.47
CA THR A 5 -16.28 25.26 18.66
C THR A 5 -15.08 25.14 17.71
N LEU A 6 -13.86 25.22 18.25
CA LEU A 6 -12.64 24.88 17.53
C LEU A 6 -12.56 23.36 17.35
N LEU A 7 -12.71 22.87 16.12
CA LEU A 7 -12.40 21.48 15.78
C LEU A 7 -10.88 21.26 15.89
N PRO A 8 -10.40 20.27 16.66
CA PRO A 8 -8.99 19.93 16.66
C PRO A 8 -8.69 19.21 15.34
N LEU A 9 -7.89 19.83 14.49
CA LEU A 9 -7.31 19.17 13.31
C LEU A 9 -6.21 18.24 13.82
N ALA A 10 -6.58 17.02 14.20
CA ALA A 10 -5.60 15.97 14.48
C ALA A 10 -4.94 15.57 13.15
N ALA A 11 -3.80 16.18 12.84
CA ALA A 11 -2.96 15.75 11.73
C ALA A 11 -2.48 14.34 12.04
N THR A 12 -3.02 13.34 11.34
CA THR A 12 -2.46 12.00 11.34
C THR A 12 -1.07 12.10 10.72
N LEU A 13 -0.04 11.90 11.55
CA LEU A 13 1.32 11.69 11.06
C LEU A 13 1.32 10.38 10.28
N VAL A 14 1.08 10.47 8.98
CA VAL A 14 1.28 9.34 8.08
C VAL A 14 2.78 9.06 8.07
N ALA A 15 3.17 7.85 8.49
CA ALA A 15 4.53 7.39 8.31
C ALA A 15 4.85 7.36 6.81
N ALA A 16 5.92 8.05 6.40
CA ALA A 16 6.42 7.96 5.04
C ALA A 16 7.12 6.60 4.85
N VAL A 17 6.91 5.96 3.70
CA VAL A 17 7.63 4.74 3.32
C VAL A 17 9.10 5.07 3.09
N ASP A 18 10.01 4.27 3.64
CA ASP A 18 11.44 4.45 3.43
C ASP A 18 11.87 4.02 2.01
N MET A 19 12.19 5.02 1.19
CA MET A 19 12.66 4.84 -0.19
C MET A 19 14.19 4.89 -0.32
N ALA A 20 14.96 5.09 0.76
CA ALA A 20 16.42 5.05 0.73
C ALA A 20 17.03 3.75 0.13
N PRO A 21 16.46 2.55 0.35
CA PRO A 21 16.99 1.32 -0.25
C PRO A 21 16.59 1.13 -1.71
N TYR A 22 15.68 1.94 -2.25
CA TYR A 22 15.11 1.76 -3.58
C TYR A 22 16.16 1.98 -4.68
N LYS A 23 16.46 0.91 -5.41
CA LYS A 23 17.40 0.93 -6.54
C LYS A 23 16.73 0.31 -7.76
N PRO A 24 16.05 1.11 -8.61
CA PRO A 24 15.44 0.59 -9.82
C PRO A 24 16.51 0.17 -10.83
N SER A 25 16.21 -0.88 -11.59
CA SER A 25 17.03 -1.27 -12.75
C SER A 25 16.86 -0.27 -13.90
N ALA A 26 17.76 -0.32 -14.86
CA ALA A 26 17.64 0.47 -16.09
C ALA A 26 16.30 0.19 -16.79
N GLY A 27 15.67 1.25 -17.33
CA GLY A 27 14.41 1.17 -18.08
C GLY A 27 13.14 1.24 -17.24
N VAL A 28 13.25 1.19 -15.90
CA VAL A 28 12.14 1.53 -15.00
C VAL A 28 11.84 3.02 -15.11
N ASP A 29 10.57 3.37 -15.22
CA ASP A 29 10.12 4.76 -15.28
C ASP A 29 10.46 5.47 -13.96
N VAL A 30 10.99 6.69 -14.07
CA VAL A 30 11.30 7.52 -12.89
C VAL A 30 10.06 7.78 -12.04
N ALA A 31 8.88 7.91 -12.66
CA ALA A 31 7.62 8.12 -11.95
C ALA A 31 7.16 6.87 -11.17
N PHE A 32 7.72 5.69 -11.46
CA PHE A 32 7.37 4.47 -10.73
C PHE A 32 7.78 4.53 -9.26
N ALA A 33 8.83 5.30 -8.92
CA ALA A 33 9.26 5.51 -7.54
C ALA A 33 8.15 6.18 -6.70
N ASP A 34 7.51 7.22 -7.24
CA ASP A 34 6.43 7.94 -6.56
C ASP A 34 5.18 7.06 -6.45
N PHE A 35 4.84 6.35 -7.53
CA PHE A 35 3.72 5.40 -7.54
C PHE A 35 3.88 4.33 -6.46
N VAL A 36 5.03 3.66 -6.42
CA VAL A 36 5.26 2.53 -5.50
C VAL A 36 5.33 3.02 -4.05
N SER A 37 5.92 4.19 -3.80
CA SER A 37 5.97 4.80 -2.47
C SER A 37 4.55 5.09 -1.94
N GLU A 38 3.71 5.75 -2.74
CA GLU A 38 2.36 6.14 -2.35
C GLU A 38 1.42 4.92 -2.21
N TYR A 39 1.57 3.92 -3.09
CA TYR A 39 0.80 2.68 -2.99
C TYR A 39 1.07 1.96 -1.68
N TYR A 40 2.35 1.79 -1.29
CA TYR A 40 2.68 1.12 -0.03
C TYR A 40 2.35 1.98 1.19
N ARG A 41 2.49 3.31 1.11
CA ARG A 41 2.06 4.22 2.18
C ARG A 41 0.58 4.05 2.52
N THR A 42 -0.27 3.98 1.50
CA THR A 42 -1.72 3.76 1.69
C THR A 42 -2.05 2.32 2.06
N SER A 43 -1.25 1.34 1.63
CA SER A 43 -1.36 -0.06 2.07
C SER A 43 -1.06 -0.24 3.57
N GLU A 44 -0.10 0.52 4.10
CA GLU A 44 0.33 0.51 5.52
C GLU A 44 -0.65 1.22 6.45
N ASP A 45 -1.39 2.19 5.95
CA ASP A 45 -2.41 2.89 6.72
C ASP A 45 -3.66 2.01 6.91
N LYS A 46 -3.90 1.57 8.14
CA LYS A 46 -5.08 0.79 8.56
C LYS A 46 -6.41 1.47 8.23
N ALA A 47 -6.45 2.80 8.27
CA ALA A 47 -7.65 3.59 8.04
C ALA A 47 -7.87 3.88 6.55
N ALA A 48 -6.86 3.69 5.70
CA ALA A 48 -6.97 3.96 4.27
C ALA A 48 -8.01 3.03 3.60
N THR A 49 -8.98 3.67 2.94
CA THR A 49 -10.00 3.02 2.11
C THR A 49 -9.84 3.51 0.67
N THR A 50 -10.46 4.63 0.33
CA THR A 50 -10.45 5.22 -1.02
C THR A 50 -9.05 5.56 -1.49
N THR A 51 -8.19 6.06 -0.60
CA THR A 51 -6.79 6.36 -0.92
C THR A 51 -6.00 5.14 -1.36
N PHE A 52 -6.35 3.93 -0.88
CA PHE A 52 -5.77 2.68 -1.35
C PHE A 52 -6.41 2.20 -2.66
N THR A 53 -7.72 2.35 -2.83
CA THR A 53 -8.42 1.84 -4.02
C THR A 53 -8.27 2.72 -5.26
N ASN A 54 -7.85 3.98 -5.11
CA ASN A 54 -7.68 4.92 -6.23
C ASN A 54 -6.54 4.56 -7.20
N PHE A 55 -5.68 3.61 -6.84
CA PHE A 55 -4.62 3.09 -7.70
C PHE A 55 -5.11 2.16 -8.81
N TRP A 56 -6.37 1.73 -8.75
CA TRP A 56 -6.90 0.71 -9.63
C TRP A 56 -7.88 1.33 -10.62
N PRO A 57 -7.80 0.99 -11.92
CA PRO A 57 -8.85 1.32 -12.87
C PRO A 57 -10.12 0.53 -12.53
N ALA A 58 -11.25 0.90 -13.14
CA ALA A 58 -12.56 0.30 -12.86
C ALA A 58 -12.59 -1.22 -13.11
N ASP A 59 -11.82 -1.69 -14.08
CA ASP A 59 -11.63 -3.10 -14.46
C ASP A 59 -10.35 -3.73 -13.89
N GLY A 60 -9.67 -3.03 -12.98
CA GLY A 60 -8.46 -3.50 -12.32
C GLY A 60 -8.68 -4.79 -11.55
N LYS A 61 -7.61 -5.60 -11.45
CA LYS A 61 -7.64 -6.89 -10.76
C LYS A 61 -6.43 -7.06 -9.86
N MET A 62 -6.66 -7.63 -8.69
CA MET A 62 -5.61 -8.08 -7.79
C MET A 62 -5.57 -9.60 -7.77
N ILE A 63 -4.38 -10.16 -7.96
CA ILE A 63 -4.16 -11.60 -7.81
C ILE A 63 -3.29 -11.81 -6.57
N LEU A 64 -3.83 -12.50 -5.57
CA LEU A 64 -3.13 -12.81 -4.32
C LEU A 64 -3.24 -14.31 -4.04
N ALA A 65 -2.08 -14.97 -3.87
CA ALA A 65 -1.99 -16.42 -3.64
C ALA A 65 -2.84 -17.26 -4.63
N GLY A 66 -2.82 -16.89 -5.91
CA GLY A 66 -3.56 -17.57 -6.98
C GLY A 66 -5.06 -17.26 -7.05
N ARG A 67 -5.58 -16.36 -6.21
CA ARG A 67 -6.99 -15.94 -6.22
C ARG A 67 -7.12 -14.55 -6.83
N THR A 68 -8.12 -14.38 -7.70
CA THR A 68 -8.42 -13.10 -8.36
C THR A 68 -9.50 -12.34 -7.60
N PHE A 69 -9.28 -11.05 -7.38
CA PHE A 69 -10.21 -10.10 -6.78
C PHE A 69 -10.41 -8.94 -7.74
N GLU A 70 -11.67 -8.69 -8.10
CA GLU A 70 -12.04 -7.68 -9.10
C GLU A 70 -12.84 -6.55 -8.44
N GLY A 71 -12.48 -5.32 -8.79
CA GLY A 71 -13.12 -4.12 -8.26
C GLY A 71 -12.65 -3.69 -6.87
N ALA A 72 -12.79 -2.38 -6.61
CA ALA A 72 -12.30 -1.72 -5.41
C ALA A 72 -12.79 -2.35 -4.10
N THR A 73 -14.06 -2.77 -4.03
CA THR A 73 -14.64 -3.39 -2.82
C THR A 73 -13.93 -4.70 -2.45
N ALA A 74 -13.68 -5.57 -3.43
CA ALA A 74 -13.02 -6.85 -3.19
C ALA A 74 -11.55 -6.63 -2.78
N MET A 75 -10.86 -5.70 -3.45
CA MET A 75 -9.47 -5.36 -3.12
C MET A 75 -9.33 -4.75 -1.73
N LEU A 76 -10.22 -3.83 -1.35
CA LEU A 76 -10.25 -3.25 -0.01
C LEU A 76 -10.54 -4.32 1.05
N GLY A 77 -11.46 -5.26 0.76
CA GLY A 77 -11.74 -6.40 1.63
C GLY A 77 -10.51 -7.27 1.90
N VAL A 78 -9.70 -7.53 0.87
CA VAL A 78 -8.41 -8.24 1.05
C VAL A 78 -7.44 -7.44 1.89
N LYS A 79 -7.26 -6.12 1.64
CA LYS A 79 -6.41 -5.26 2.47
C LYS A 79 -6.84 -5.33 3.95
N GLN A 80 -8.14 -5.17 4.23
CA GLN A 80 -8.67 -5.18 5.59
C GLN A 80 -8.63 -6.58 6.24
N SER A 81 -8.63 -7.65 5.44
CA SER A 81 -8.38 -9.01 5.93
C SER A 81 -6.91 -9.18 6.37
N LEU A 82 -5.97 -8.64 5.60
CA LEU A 82 -4.54 -8.77 5.87
C LEU A 82 -4.04 -7.81 6.95
N LEU A 83 -4.64 -6.63 7.04
CA LEU A 83 -4.35 -5.56 7.99
C LEU A 83 -5.67 -4.98 8.52
N PRO A 84 -6.28 -5.60 9.55
CA PRO A 84 -7.56 -5.17 10.07
C PRO A 84 -7.50 -3.75 10.66
N PRO A 85 -8.49 -2.87 10.39
CA PRO A 85 -8.50 -1.48 10.88
C PRO A 85 -8.34 -1.37 12.41
N ASN A 86 -8.99 -2.27 13.15
CA ASN A 86 -8.94 -2.34 14.60
C ASN A 86 -8.05 -3.50 15.11
N GLY A 87 -7.21 -4.05 14.24
CA GLY A 87 -6.33 -5.18 14.55
C GLY A 87 -5.03 -4.75 15.22
N ASN A 88 -4.38 -5.70 15.89
CA ASN A 88 -3.09 -5.50 16.56
C ASN A 88 -1.87 -5.66 15.63
N LYS A 89 -2.08 -6.11 14.40
CA LYS A 89 -1.03 -6.23 13.37
C LYS A 89 -0.71 -4.87 12.78
N SER A 90 0.56 -4.55 12.61
CA SER A 90 1.05 -3.49 11.73
C SER A 90 2.04 -4.12 10.75
N TRP A 91 2.20 -3.51 9.57
CA TRP A 91 3.24 -3.89 8.64
C TRP A 91 3.97 -2.66 8.10
N TRP A 92 5.15 -2.88 7.57
CA TRP A 92 5.88 -1.88 6.80
C TRP A 92 6.63 -2.56 5.65
N HIS A 93 6.79 -1.84 4.55
CA HIS A 93 7.39 -2.33 3.32
C HIS A 93 8.75 -1.66 3.11
N LEU A 94 9.79 -2.48 3.02
CA LEU A 94 11.10 -2.07 2.52
C LEU A 94 11.15 -2.29 1.00
N ILE A 95 11.12 -1.22 0.21
CA ILE A 95 11.10 -1.32 -1.25
C ILE A 95 12.54 -1.28 -1.75
N ARG A 96 13.09 -2.43 -2.18
CA ARG A 96 14.52 -2.56 -2.54
C ARG A 96 14.82 -2.15 -3.98
N GLY A 97 13.84 -2.28 -4.87
CA GLY A 97 14.04 -1.94 -6.27
C GLY A 97 12.87 -2.37 -7.14
N ALA A 98 13.03 -2.14 -8.44
CA ALA A 98 12.08 -2.55 -9.45
C ALA A 98 12.79 -2.95 -10.74
N THR A 99 12.15 -3.82 -11.51
CA THR A 99 12.53 -4.19 -12.88
C THR A 99 11.33 -4.06 -13.81
N VAL A 100 11.59 -3.98 -15.11
CA VAL A 100 10.54 -4.12 -16.13
C VAL A 100 10.32 -5.60 -16.39
N GLY A 101 9.11 -6.08 -16.11
CA GLY A 101 8.69 -7.46 -16.38
C GLY A 101 8.20 -7.68 -17.82
N GLY A 102 7.79 -6.60 -18.49
CA GLY A 102 7.34 -6.58 -19.88
C GLY A 102 6.84 -5.20 -20.28
N GLU A 103 6.95 -4.87 -21.56
CA GLU A 103 6.53 -3.57 -22.11
C GLU A 103 6.01 -3.76 -23.54
N THR A 104 4.86 -3.19 -23.83
CA THR A 104 4.24 -3.07 -25.15
C THR A 104 4.04 -1.58 -25.45
N GLU A 105 3.45 -1.24 -26.60
CA GLU A 105 3.11 0.16 -26.92
C GLU A 105 2.07 0.76 -25.95
N THR A 106 1.24 -0.08 -25.33
CA THR A 106 0.12 0.34 -24.47
C THR A 106 0.30 0.01 -23.00
N ASP A 107 1.15 -0.97 -22.68
CA ASP A 107 1.23 -1.55 -21.35
C ASP A 107 2.67 -1.65 -20.87
N LYS A 108 2.88 -1.39 -19.58
CA LYS A 108 4.17 -1.60 -18.93
C LYS A 108 3.96 -2.33 -17.61
N THR A 109 4.66 -3.45 -17.48
CA THR A 109 4.64 -4.28 -16.27
C THR A 109 5.89 -4.04 -15.47
N PHE A 110 5.73 -3.70 -14.20
CA PHE A 110 6.83 -3.56 -13.25
C PHE A 110 6.81 -4.72 -12.25
N VAL A 111 7.99 -5.20 -11.88
CA VAL A 111 8.18 -6.15 -10.78
C VAL A 111 8.95 -5.45 -9.68
N ALA A 112 8.32 -5.25 -8.53
CA ALA A 112 8.93 -4.63 -7.36
C ALA A 112 9.50 -5.69 -6.40
N GLU A 113 10.72 -5.49 -5.92
CA GLU A 113 11.33 -6.32 -4.88
C GLU A 113 11.08 -5.68 -3.51
N ILE A 114 10.37 -6.39 -2.64
CA ILE A 114 9.85 -5.83 -1.39
C ILE A 114 10.00 -6.83 -0.25
N VAL A 115 10.51 -6.34 0.87
CA VAL A 115 10.47 -7.06 2.14
C VAL A 115 9.32 -6.48 2.97
N VAL A 116 8.41 -7.34 3.42
CA VAL A 116 7.34 -6.95 4.33
C VAL A 116 7.74 -7.40 5.73
N GLN A 117 7.81 -6.46 6.65
CA GLN A 117 7.95 -6.80 8.07
C GLN A 117 6.63 -6.55 8.78
N THR A 118 6.19 -7.54 9.53
CA THR A 118 4.97 -7.50 10.32
C THR A 118 5.31 -7.45 11.80
N THR A 119 4.51 -6.69 12.55
CA THR A 119 4.60 -6.60 14.01
C THR A 119 3.22 -6.79 14.60
N TYR A 120 3.12 -7.49 15.71
CA TYR A 120 1.87 -7.71 16.43
C TYR A 120 1.99 -7.11 17.83
N VAL A 121 1.15 -6.13 18.15
CA VAL A 121 1.11 -5.55 19.49
C VAL A 121 0.33 -6.48 20.42
N GLY A 122 0.95 -6.96 21.50
CA GLY A 122 0.27 -7.79 22.50
C GLY A 122 -0.07 -9.23 22.07
N GLY A 123 0.45 -9.71 20.93
CA GLY A 123 0.32 -11.11 20.46
C GLY A 123 1.66 -11.83 20.40
N ASN A 124 1.65 -13.16 20.30
CA ASN A 124 2.82 -13.97 19.95
C ASN A 124 2.95 -14.10 18.42
N CYS A 125 4.15 -14.34 17.90
CA CYS A 125 4.43 -14.38 16.46
C CYS A 125 3.69 -15.48 15.68
N SER A 126 2.96 -16.39 16.35
CA SER A 126 2.16 -17.45 15.74
C SER A 126 0.83 -16.98 15.14
N GLN A 127 0.53 -15.68 15.18
CA GLN A 127 -0.63 -15.05 14.53
C GLN A 127 -0.30 -14.48 13.13
N ALA A 128 0.91 -14.80 12.62
CA ALA A 128 1.38 -14.46 11.29
C ALA A 128 0.85 -15.39 10.20
#